data_AF-A0A968DN72-F1
#
_entry.id   AF-A0A968DN72-F1
#
_cell.length_a   1.000
_cell.length_b   1.000
_cell.length_c   1.000
_cell.angle_alpha   90.00
_cell.angle_beta   90.00
_cell.angle_gamma   90.00
#
_symmetry.space_group_name_H-M   'P 1'
#
loop_
_entity.id
_entity.type
_entity.pdbx_description
1 polymer ?
#
loop_
_entity_poly.entity_id
_entity_poly.type
_entity_poly.pdbx_seq_one_letter_code
_entity_poly.pdbx_strand_id
1 'polypeptide(L)'
;TVIITNLPPVVDYCPPAYDVPFDGISKVWICFGEEAFGTVDAHDQDVPVCPGPLEFYLESFDGPGTFTVDPVTGDWSWQTDDEPGYAGIWHAVIGVTDGVPEDDVFCEFDIKVTGIEVKIAKTGEDEFVFQGTYTTVPIYAFVDGQDVGGFEFLISYDASALTFVGADLGSYLDDNNWEYLQYRTGPFGNCGDACPSGLVRVVGINDVNDGQPHPDPGSWHWPDSI
;
A
#
# COMPACT_ATOMS: atom_id res chain seq x y z
N THR A 1 -15.94 -31.98 -47.75
CA THR A 1 -15.90 -30.73 -46.96
C THR A 1 -15.10 -31.01 -45.72
N VAL A 2 -13.92 -30.42 -45.59
CA VAL A 2 -13.19 -30.42 -44.31
C VAL A 2 -13.76 -29.23 -43.55
N ILE A 3 -14.36 -29.49 -42.39
CA ILE A 3 -14.77 -28.43 -41.47
C ILE A 3 -13.54 -28.21 -40.59
N ILE A 4 -12.88 -27.07 -40.75
CA ILE A 4 -11.94 -26.56 -39.76
C ILE A 4 -12.83 -25.83 -38.75
N THR A 5 -12.78 -26.26 -37.50
CA THR A 5 -13.50 -25.62 -36.38
C THR A 5 -12.54 -24.65 -35.72
N ASN A 6 -12.97 -23.40 -35.53
CA ASN A 6 -12.27 -22.44 -34.66
C ASN A 6 -12.17 -23.05 -33.26
N LEU A 7 -11.00 -22.97 -32.64
CA LEU A 7 -10.77 -23.29 -31.25
C LEU A 7 -10.39 -22.02 -30.50
N PRO A 8 -10.93 -21.82 -29.29
CA PRO A 8 -10.53 -20.69 -28.46
C PRO A 8 -9.01 -20.64 -28.21
N PRO A 9 -8.43 -19.44 -28.07
CA PRO A 9 -7.07 -19.27 -27.60
C PRO A 9 -6.83 -19.96 -26.24
N VAL A 10 -5.57 -20.30 -25.98
CA VAL A 10 -5.13 -20.96 -24.75
C VAL A 10 -4.13 -20.06 -24.03
N VAL A 11 -4.43 -19.73 -22.78
CA VAL A 11 -3.51 -18.99 -21.91
C VAL A 11 -2.41 -19.93 -21.43
N ASP A 12 -1.17 -19.63 -21.79
CA ASP A 12 0.03 -20.38 -21.39
C ASP A 12 0.55 -19.91 -20.03
N TYR A 13 0.48 -18.60 -19.79
CA TYR A 13 0.89 -17.99 -18.54
C TYR A 13 -0.08 -16.89 -18.13
N CYS A 14 -0.60 -17.04 -16.92
CA CYS A 14 -1.39 -16.04 -16.22
C CYS A 14 -0.74 -15.80 -14.86
N PRO A 15 -0.57 -14.54 -14.40
CA PRO A 15 -0.20 -14.30 -13.02
C PRO A 15 -1.20 -14.99 -12.06
N PRO A 16 -0.78 -15.44 -10.87
CA PRO A 16 -1.64 -16.19 -9.97
C PRO A 16 -2.66 -15.31 -9.24
N ALA A 17 -3.87 -15.85 -9.02
CA ALA A 17 -4.89 -15.29 -8.14
C ALA A 17 -4.51 -15.38 -6.65
N TYR A 18 -5.12 -14.55 -5.79
CA TYR A 18 -4.76 -14.37 -4.38
C TYR A 18 -5.04 -15.60 -3.50
N ASP A 19 -6.04 -16.42 -3.83
CA ASP A 19 -6.53 -17.50 -2.95
C ASP A 19 -5.77 -18.84 -3.05
N VAL A 20 -4.71 -18.92 -3.86
CA VAL A 20 -3.89 -20.15 -3.90
C VAL A 20 -2.93 -20.21 -2.69
N PRO A 21 -2.93 -21.34 -1.92
CA PRO A 21 -2.00 -21.54 -0.82
C PRO A 21 -0.54 -21.40 -1.29
N PHE A 22 0.25 -20.73 -0.46
CA PHE A 22 1.63 -20.32 -0.70
C PHE A 22 2.53 -21.48 -1.18
N ASP A 23 2.73 -21.63 -2.49
CA ASP A 23 3.74 -22.54 -3.09
C ASP A 23 4.95 -21.78 -3.68
N GLY A 24 5.17 -20.53 -3.24
CA GLY A 24 6.39 -19.78 -3.59
C GLY A 24 6.49 -19.29 -5.04
N ILE A 25 5.39 -19.23 -5.79
CA ILE A 25 5.33 -18.69 -7.16
C ILE A 25 4.39 -17.47 -7.20
N SER A 26 5.02 -16.29 -7.32
CA SER A 26 4.60 -15.04 -7.97
C SER A 26 3.23 -14.38 -7.72
N LYS A 27 2.81 -14.14 -6.47
CA LYS A 27 1.87 -13.01 -6.24
C LYS A 27 2.59 -11.70 -6.57
N VAL A 28 1.91 -10.71 -7.17
CA VAL A 28 2.50 -9.37 -7.40
C VAL A 28 2.37 -8.55 -6.12
N TRP A 29 3.50 -8.29 -5.46
CA TRP A 29 3.60 -7.52 -4.22
C TRP A 29 4.49 -6.32 -4.49
N ILE A 30 3.93 -5.13 -4.33
CA ILE A 30 4.65 -3.87 -4.53
C ILE A 30 4.42 -2.91 -3.35
N CYS A 31 5.33 -1.95 -3.20
CA CYS A 31 5.16 -0.83 -2.28
C CYS A 31 4.39 0.31 -2.96
N PHE A 32 3.82 1.25 -2.19
CA PHE A 32 3.30 2.50 -2.75
C PHE A 32 4.37 3.25 -3.55
N GLY A 33 3.92 3.89 -4.63
CA GLY A 33 4.78 4.61 -5.57
C GLY A 33 5.53 3.72 -6.56
N GLU A 34 5.49 2.38 -6.40
CA GLU A 34 6.09 1.45 -7.34
C GLU A 34 5.15 1.10 -8.50
N GLU A 35 5.73 0.72 -9.63
CA GLU A 35 5.00 0.18 -10.78
C GLU A 35 4.82 -1.32 -10.60
N ALA A 36 3.57 -1.81 -10.62
CA ALA A 36 3.28 -3.22 -10.82
C ALA A 36 3.32 -3.52 -12.32
N PHE A 37 4.02 -4.57 -12.73
CA PHE A 37 4.10 -4.98 -14.13
C PHE A 37 4.25 -6.49 -14.29
N GLY A 38 3.93 -6.99 -15.47
CA GLY A 38 4.06 -8.39 -15.84
C GLY A 38 3.61 -8.65 -17.26
N THR A 39 3.39 -9.93 -17.59
CA THR A 39 2.96 -10.37 -18.93
C THR A 39 1.91 -11.47 -18.80
N VAL A 40 0.95 -11.50 -19.72
CA VAL A 40 0.07 -12.66 -19.99
C VAL A 40 0.53 -13.28 -21.30
N ASP A 41 0.73 -14.60 -21.33
CA ASP A 41 1.17 -15.34 -22.51
C ASP A 41 0.07 -16.29 -22.96
N ALA A 42 -0.14 -16.40 -24.28
CA ALA A 42 -1.18 -17.22 -24.87
C ALA A 42 -0.82 -17.65 -26.29
N HIS A 43 -1.38 -18.77 -26.72
CA HIS A 43 -1.28 -19.25 -28.10
C HIS A 43 -2.64 -19.66 -28.65
N ASP A 44 -2.74 -19.62 -29.97
CA ASP A 44 -3.86 -20.17 -30.72
C ASP A 44 -3.47 -21.54 -31.30
N GLN A 45 -4.38 -22.52 -31.20
CA GLN A 45 -4.18 -23.88 -31.71
C GLN A 45 -4.59 -24.03 -33.19
N ASP A 46 -5.24 -23.02 -33.77
CA ASP A 46 -5.74 -23.01 -35.14
C ASP A 46 -4.62 -22.72 -36.16
N VAL A 47 -3.71 -23.67 -36.30
CA VAL A 47 -2.69 -23.63 -37.35
C VAL A 47 -3.18 -24.40 -38.59
N PRO A 48 -3.16 -23.82 -39.82
CA PRO A 48 -2.61 -22.53 -40.23
C PRO A 48 -3.69 -21.52 -40.71
N VAL A 49 -4.93 -21.61 -40.22
CA VAL A 49 -6.04 -20.81 -40.76
C VAL A 49 -6.57 -19.93 -39.66
N CYS A 50 -6.74 -18.65 -39.99
CA CYS A 50 -7.56 -17.66 -39.29
C CYS A 50 -8.31 -18.18 -38.05
N PRO A 51 -8.15 -17.45 -36.93
CA PRO A 51 -8.28 -16.00 -36.99
C PRO A 51 -6.95 -15.26 -36.71
N GLY A 52 -7.01 -13.96 -36.41
CA GLY A 52 -5.90 -13.01 -36.56
C GLY A 52 -4.72 -13.25 -35.60
N PRO A 53 -3.70 -12.37 -35.55
CA PRO A 53 -2.83 -12.36 -34.38
C PRO A 53 -3.67 -12.17 -33.12
N LEU A 54 -3.30 -12.84 -32.03
CA LEU A 54 -3.97 -12.65 -30.74
C LEU A 54 -3.92 -11.18 -30.33
N GLU A 55 -5.02 -10.71 -29.77
CA GLU A 55 -5.15 -9.37 -29.19
C GLU A 55 -5.43 -9.50 -27.69
N PHE A 56 -4.66 -8.75 -26.90
CA PHE A 56 -4.80 -8.65 -25.46
C PHE A 56 -5.51 -7.36 -25.08
N TYR A 57 -6.41 -7.40 -24.11
CA TYR A 57 -7.11 -6.20 -23.67
C TYR A 57 -7.48 -6.28 -22.20
N LEU A 58 -7.65 -5.12 -21.57
CA LEU A 58 -8.15 -5.03 -20.21
C LEU A 58 -9.67 -5.22 -20.21
N GLU A 59 -10.15 -6.32 -19.64
CA GLU A 59 -11.58 -6.58 -19.45
C GLU A 59 -12.09 -5.82 -18.23
N SER A 60 -11.40 -5.93 -17.10
CA SER A 60 -11.72 -5.16 -15.89
C SER A 60 -10.53 -4.99 -14.96
N PHE A 61 -10.60 -3.92 -14.16
CA PHE A 61 -9.68 -3.63 -13.07
C PHE A 61 -10.44 -2.85 -11.99
N ASP A 62 -10.32 -3.26 -10.74
CA ASP A 62 -11.02 -2.60 -9.61
C ASP A 62 -10.14 -1.63 -8.81
N GLY A 63 -8.86 -1.50 -9.18
CA GLY A 63 -7.93 -0.57 -8.56
C GLY A 63 -8.01 0.87 -9.07
N PRO A 64 -7.45 1.81 -8.30
CA PRO A 64 -7.38 3.22 -8.68
C PRO A 64 -6.39 3.47 -9.82
N GLY A 65 -6.47 4.66 -10.42
CA GLY A 65 -5.51 5.07 -11.46
C GLY A 65 -5.80 4.46 -12.82
N THR A 66 -4.74 4.19 -13.60
CA THR A 66 -4.85 3.64 -14.96
C THR A 66 -4.02 2.37 -15.07
N PHE A 67 -4.68 1.27 -15.40
CA PHE A 67 -4.06 0.00 -15.75
C PHE A 67 -3.88 -0.08 -17.27
N THR A 68 -2.74 -0.56 -17.74
CA THR A 68 -2.43 -0.65 -19.18
C THR A 68 -2.07 -2.07 -19.58
N VAL A 69 -2.46 -2.45 -20.80
CA VAL A 69 -2.12 -3.74 -21.43
C VAL A 69 -1.66 -3.43 -22.86
N ASP A 70 -0.51 -3.95 -23.25
CA ASP A 70 -0.05 -3.93 -24.64
C ASP A 70 -0.85 -4.98 -25.43
N PRO A 71 -1.61 -4.57 -26.46
CA PRO A 71 -2.52 -5.47 -27.16
C PRO A 71 -1.80 -6.51 -28.02
N VAL A 72 -0.50 -6.40 -28.22
CA VAL A 72 0.30 -7.30 -29.05
C VAL A 72 1.14 -8.25 -28.19
N THR A 73 1.74 -7.76 -27.10
CA THR A 73 2.65 -8.57 -26.28
C THR A 73 2.00 -9.18 -25.05
N GLY A 74 0.83 -8.68 -24.62
CA GLY A 74 0.22 -9.08 -23.35
C GLY A 74 0.96 -8.53 -22.13
N ASP A 75 1.95 -7.65 -22.32
CA ASP A 75 2.61 -6.94 -21.23
C ASP A 75 1.63 -5.98 -20.59
N TRP A 76 1.61 -5.94 -19.27
CA TRP A 76 0.74 -5.05 -18.52
C TRP A 76 1.53 -4.26 -17.50
N SER A 77 1.05 -3.05 -17.20
CA SER A 77 1.57 -2.27 -16.10
C SER A 77 0.51 -1.38 -15.45
N TRP A 78 0.76 -1.10 -14.17
CA TRP A 78 -0.06 -0.25 -13.32
C TRP A 78 0.84 0.54 -12.38
N GLN A 79 0.86 1.86 -12.59
CA GLN A 79 1.59 2.78 -11.74
C GLN A 79 0.77 3.09 -10.47
N THR A 80 1.36 2.85 -9.31
CA THR A 80 0.79 3.30 -8.03
C THR A 80 1.34 4.66 -7.62
N ASP A 81 0.57 5.38 -6.79
CA ASP A 81 1.03 6.61 -6.13
C ASP A 81 1.26 6.36 -4.63
N ASP A 82 1.98 7.29 -3.99
CA ASP A 82 2.24 7.34 -2.54
C ASP A 82 1.00 7.78 -1.73
N GLU A 83 -0.18 7.21 -2.03
CA GLU A 83 -1.43 7.53 -1.35
C GLU A 83 -2.11 6.28 -0.78
N PRO A 84 -2.72 6.36 0.43
CA PRO A 84 -3.39 5.22 1.06
C PRO A 84 -4.51 4.60 0.20
N GLY A 85 -5.06 5.34 -0.76
CA GLY A 85 -6.07 4.84 -1.68
C GLY A 85 -5.58 3.72 -2.60
N TYR A 86 -4.26 3.59 -2.81
CA TYR A 86 -3.66 2.49 -3.59
C TYR A 86 -3.38 1.25 -2.72
N ALA A 87 -3.55 1.33 -1.41
CA ALA A 87 -3.40 0.22 -0.47
C ALA A 87 -4.49 -0.82 -0.62
N GLY A 88 -4.11 -2.09 -0.56
CA GLY A 88 -5.05 -3.19 -0.59
C GLY A 88 -4.71 -4.23 -1.64
N ILE A 89 -5.72 -5.06 -1.92
CA ILE A 89 -5.66 -6.10 -2.94
C ILE A 89 -6.57 -5.64 -4.07
N TRP A 90 -6.04 -5.65 -5.28
CA TRP A 90 -6.74 -5.21 -6.48
C TRP A 90 -6.78 -6.33 -7.50
N HIS A 91 -7.94 -6.52 -8.10
CA HIS A 91 -8.23 -7.58 -9.05
C HIS A 91 -8.16 -7.05 -10.48
N ALA A 92 -7.42 -7.76 -11.33
CA ALA A 92 -7.29 -7.47 -12.75
C ALA A 92 -7.73 -8.67 -13.59
N VAL A 93 -8.46 -8.38 -14.67
CA VAL A 93 -8.91 -9.36 -15.66
C VAL A 93 -8.43 -8.91 -17.04
N ILE A 94 -7.55 -9.69 -17.64
CA ILE A 94 -7.06 -9.49 -19.01
C ILE A 94 -7.72 -10.51 -19.92
N GLY A 95 -8.38 -10.02 -20.97
CA GLY A 95 -8.94 -10.83 -22.03
C GLY A 95 -7.92 -11.10 -23.13
N VAL A 96 -7.98 -12.30 -23.71
CA VAL A 96 -7.24 -12.70 -24.91
C VAL A 96 -8.26 -13.11 -25.95
N THR A 97 -8.24 -12.43 -27.09
CA THR A 97 -9.14 -12.71 -28.21
C THR A 97 -8.34 -13.07 -29.46
N ASP A 98 -8.89 -13.96 -30.25
CA ASP A 98 -8.42 -14.32 -31.57
C ASP A 98 -9.19 -13.53 -32.68
N GLY A 99 -10.17 -12.70 -32.26
CA GLY A 99 -11.08 -11.92 -33.12
C GLY A 99 -12.48 -12.53 -33.25
N VAL A 100 -12.79 -13.63 -32.55
CA VAL A 100 -14.10 -14.27 -32.49
C VAL A 100 -14.75 -13.99 -31.13
N PRO A 101 -15.79 -13.13 -31.04
CA PRO A 101 -16.32 -12.62 -29.76
C PRO A 101 -16.92 -13.65 -28.78
N GLU A 102 -17.05 -14.91 -29.16
CA GLU A 102 -17.58 -15.98 -28.30
C GLU A 102 -16.48 -16.89 -27.74
N ASP A 103 -15.23 -16.71 -28.20
CA ASP A 103 -14.08 -17.56 -27.89
C ASP A 103 -13.04 -16.87 -27.00
N ASP A 104 -13.31 -15.65 -26.53
CA ASP A 104 -12.42 -14.90 -25.65
C ASP A 104 -12.14 -15.68 -24.35
N VAL A 105 -10.87 -15.73 -23.97
CA VAL A 105 -10.42 -16.34 -22.71
C VAL A 105 -9.87 -15.27 -21.76
N PHE A 106 -10.02 -15.51 -20.46
CA PHE A 106 -9.69 -14.52 -19.44
C PHE A 106 -8.59 -15.04 -18.51
N CYS A 107 -7.64 -14.16 -18.24
CA CYS A 107 -6.61 -14.32 -17.22
C CYS A 107 -6.94 -13.39 -16.05
N GLU A 108 -7.18 -13.97 -14.88
CA GLU A 108 -7.58 -13.27 -13.65
C GLU A 108 -6.47 -13.37 -12.61
N PHE A 109 -6.08 -12.23 -12.01
CA PHE A 109 -5.04 -12.19 -10.98
C PHE A 109 -5.20 -11.00 -10.04
N ASP A 110 -4.47 -11.07 -8.92
CA ASP A 110 -4.52 -10.06 -7.87
C ASP A 110 -3.16 -9.40 -7.63
N ILE A 111 -3.19 -8.09 -7.37
CA ILE A 111 -2.04 -7.27 -7.03
C ILE A 111 -2.21 -6.79 -5.59
N LYS A 112 -1.28 -7.17 -4.71
CA LYS A 112 -1.23 -6.64 -3.33
C LYS A 112 -0.28 -5.46 -3.30
N VAL A 113 -0.81 -4.29 -2.95
CA VAL A 113 0.00 -3.11 -2.66
C VAL A 113 0.07 -2.95 -1.15
N THR A 114 1.28 -2.72 -0.65
CA THR A 114 1.55 -2.48 0.77
C THR A 114 2.26 -1.15 0.94
N GLY A 115 2.23 -0.57 2.13
CA GLY A 115 3.05 0.60 2.39
C GLY A 115 2.82 1.22 3.74
N ILE A 116 3.67 2.19 4.04
CA ILE A 116 3.71 2.94 5.28
C ILE A 116 3.68 4.42 4.95
N GLU A 117 2.73 5.17 5.51
CA GLU A 117 2.67 6.62 5.39
C GLU A 117 2.59 7.26 6.79
N VAL A 118 3.28 8.39 6.99
CA VAL A 118 3.19 9.19 8.23
C VAL A 118 2.92 10.64 7.86
N LYS A 119 1.88 11.23 8.46
CA LYS A 119 1.47 12.62 8.28
C LYS A 119 1.44 13.33 9.62
N ILE A 120 2.02 14.53 9.70
CA ILE A 120 1.93 15.39 10.87
C ILE A 120 0.93 16.50 10.56
N ALA A 121 -0.08 16.68 11.40
CA ALA A 121 -1.04 17.75 11.21
C ALA A 121 -0.36 19.11 11.28
N LYS A 122 -0.91 20.08 10.54
CA LYS A 122 -0.53 21.48 10.72
C LYS A 122 -1.34 22.08 11.86
N THR A 123 -0.73 23.01 12.59
CA THR A 123 -1.42 23.83 13.61
C THR A 123 -1.44 25.29 13.17
N GLY A 124 -2.54 25.99 13.45
CA GLY A 124 -2.66 27.44 13.21
C GLY A 124 -3.19 27.87 11.83
N GLU A 125 -3.39 26.95 10.89
CA GLU A 125 -4.08 27.23 9.60
C GLU A 125 -5.60 26.98 9.69
N ASP A 126 -6.01 25.78 10.12
CA ASP A 126 -7.43 25.38 10.15
C ASP A 126 -8.14 25.73 11.48
N GLU A 127 -7.40 25.69 12.60
CA GLU A 127 -7.85 26.18 13.91
C GLU A 127 -6.84 27.20 14.45
N PHE A 128 -7.33 28.40 14.75
CA PHE A 128 -6.50 29.47 15.29
C PHE A 128 -6.05 29.14 16.72
N VAL A 129 -4.74 29.06 16.94
CA VAL A 129 -4.16 28.83 18.28
C VAL A 129 -3.61 30.14 18.82
N PHE A 130 -4.08 30.55 20.00
CA PHE A 130 -3.58 31.75 20.67
C PHE A 130 -2.17 31.54 21.22
N GLN A 131 -1.34 32.59 21.22
CA GLN A 131 -0.04 32.51 21.88
C GLN A 131 -0.22 32.30 23.40
N GLY A 132 0.59 31.41 23.97
CA GLY A 132 0.53 31.08 25.39
C GLY A 132 -0.51 30.01 25.75
N THR A 133 -1.21 29.43 24.78
CA THR A 133 -2.04 28.23 24.98
C THR A 133 -1.33 26.98 24.51
N TYR A 134 -1.79 25.83 25.00
CA TYR A 134 -1.37 24.52 24.49
C TYR A 134 -2.25 24.11 23.32
N THR A 135 -1.67 23.39 22.38
CA THR A 135 -2.37 22.71 21.29
C THR A 135 -1.71 21.35 21.07
N THR A 136 -2.50 20.36 20.68
CA THR A 136 -2.01 19.02 20.32
C THR A 136 -1.90 18.94 18.82
N VAL A 137 -0.75 18.46 18.32
CA VAL A 137 -0.51 18.24 16.90
C VAL A 137 -0.58 16.73 16.66
N PRO A 138 -1.69 16.20 16.10
CA PRO A 138 -1.81 14.77 15.86
C PRO A 138 -0.84 14.31 14.77
N ILE A 139 -0.31 13.11 14.96
CA ILE A 139 0.41 12.36 13.95
C ILE A 139 -0.53 11.27 13.47
N TYR A 140 -0.71 11.17 12.17
CA TYR A 140 -1.47 10.10 11.54
C TYR A 140 -0.49 9.15 10.89
N ALA A 141 -0.72 7.86 11.01
CA ALA A 141 0.07 6.87 10.30
C ALA A 141 -0.82 5.81 9.68
N PHE A 142 -0.37 5.30 8.54
CA PHE A 142 -1.03 4.26 7.77
C PHE A 142 -0.03 3.14 7.55
N VAL A 143 -0.45 1.90 7.81
CA VAL A 143 0.34 0.70 7.54
C VAL A 143 -0.58 -0.38 7.03
N ASP A 144 -0.37 -0.80 5.78
CA ASP A 144 -1.10 -1.92 5.18
C ASP A 144 -0.18 -3.09 4.89
N GLY A 145 -0.68 -4.30 5.18
CA GLY A 145 -0.02 -5.57 4.89
C GLY A 145 1.14 -5.92 5.82
N GLN A 146 1.37 -5.16 6.90
CA GLN A 146 2.41 -5.42 7.90
C GLN A 146 1.89 -5.15 9.31
N ASP A 147 2.26 -6.03 10.24
CA ASP A 147 2.06 -5.84 11.67
C ASP A 147 3.15 -4.90 12.22
N VAL A 148 2.74 -3.86 12.96
CA VAL A 148 3.68 -2.87 13.51
C VAL A 148 3.99 -3.20 14.97
N GLY A 149 5.21 -3.66 15.24
CA GLY A 149 5.69 -3.93 16.60
C GLY A 149 6.20 -2.70 17.36
N GLY A 150 6.42 -1.58 16.66
CA GLY A 150 6.91 -0.34 17.26
C GLY A 150 7.31 0.70 16.20
N PHE A 151 7.55 1.92 16.64
CA PHE A 151 8.02 3.02 15.79
C PHE A 151 9.02 3.91 16.51
N GLU A 152 9.84 4.59 15.71
CA GLU A 152 10.72 5.65 16.17
C GLU A 152 10.67 6.81 15.17
N PHE A 153 10.25 7.98 15.64
CA PHE A 153 10.23 9.19 14.84
C PHE A 153 11.19 10.24 15.38
N LEU A 154 11.84 10.96 14.47
CA LEU A 154 12.56 12.19 14.77
C LEU A 154 11.83 13.36 14.09
N ILE A 155 11.15 14.16 14.90
CA ILE A 155 10.29 15.24 14.46
C ILE A 155 11.01 16.57 14.64
N SER A 156 10.94 17.43 13.64
CA SER A 156 11.40 18.81 13.73
C SER A 156 10.23 19.79 13.88
N TYR A 157 10.44 20.86 14.64
CA TYR A 157 9.48 21.94 14.84
C TYR A 157 10.19 23.29 14.93
N ASP A 158 9.48 24.38 14.62
CA ASP A 158 10.03 25.73 14.75
C ASP A 158 10.07 26.15 16.22
N ALA A 159 11.25 26.08 16.82
CA ALA A 159 11.52 26.46 18.20
C ALA A 159 11.35 27.96 18.50
N SER A 160 11.25 28.82 17.47
CA SER A 160 10.96 30.25 17.66
C SER A 160 9.47 30.54 17.84
N ALA A 161 8.60 29.63 17.37
CA ALA A 161 7.15 29.77 17.42
C ALA A 161 6.49 28.80 18.40
N LEU A 162 7.07 27.60 18.57
CA LEU A 162 6.52 26.51 19.36
C LEU A 162 7.50 26.09 20.47
N THR A 163 6.95 25.59 21.56
CA THR A 163 7.71 24.90 22.61
C THR A 163 7.06 23.53 22.81
N PHE A 164 7.87 22.47 22.69
CA PHE A 164 7.40 21.12 22.96
C PHE A 164 7.20 20.91 24.46
N VAL A 165 6.08 20.31 24.83
CA VAL A 165 5.64 20.17 26.24
C VAL A 165 5.56 18.70 26.64
N GLY A 166 5.03 17.86 25.75
CA GLY A 166 4.92 16.41 25.92
C GLY A 166 4.33 15.75 24.69
N ALA A 167 4.29 14.43 24.72
CA ALA A 167 3.59 13.59 23.76
C ALA A 167 2.80 12.54 24.54
N ASP A 168 1.57 12.30 24.10
CA ASP A 168 0.65 11.30 24.62
C ASP A 168 0.34 10.30 23.50
N LEU A 169 -0.13 9.11 23.83
CA LEU A 169 -0.58 8.14 22.83
C LEU A 169 -1.79 8.68 22.08
N GLY A 170 -1.80 8.55 20.75
CA GLY A 170 -2.99 8.77 19.95
C GLY A 170 -4.08 7.74 20.27
N SER A 171 -5.34 8.08 19.97
CA SER A 171 -6.49 7.26 20.35
C SER A 171 -6.40 5.83 19.82
N TYR A 172 -5.86 5.64 18.62
CA TYR A 172 -5.72 4.31 18.04
C TYR A 172 -4.75 3.42 18.84
N LEU A 173 -3.61 3.96 19.28
CA LEU A 173 -2.63 3.17 20.05
C LEU A 173 -3.12 2.90 21.48
N ASP A 174 -3.81 3.88 22.09
CA ASP A 174 -4.40 3.74 23.42
C ASP A 174 -5.52 2.68 23.43
N ASP A 175 -6.43 2.73 22.45
CA ASP A 175 -7.52 1.76 22.30
C ASP A 175 -7.01 0.33 22.02
N ASN A 176 -5.85 0.21 21.37
CA ASN A 176 -5.20 -1.08 21.14
C ASN A 176 -4.29 -1.53 22.30
N ASN A 177 -4.14 -0.78 23.38
CA ASN A 177 -3.30 -1.09 24.55
C ASN A 177 -1.78 -1.12 24.29
N TRP A 178 -1.25 -0.21 23.47
CA TRP A 178 0.20 -0.08 23.29
C TRP A 178 0.90 0.16 24.64
N GLU A 179 1.96 -0.60 24.89
CA GLU A 179 2.53 -0.71 26.24
C GLU A 179 3.55 0.38 26.60
N TYR A 180 4.22 0.95 25.60
CA TYR A 180 5.31 1.90 25.84
C TYR A 180 5.28 3.08 24.88
N LEU A 181 5.29 4.29 25.46
CA LEU A 181 5.56 5.54 24.76
C LEU A 181 6.61 6.33 25.54
N GLN A 182 7.65 6.78 24.84
CA GLN A 182 8.59 7.73 25.41
C GLN A 182 9.06 8.74 24.37
N TYR A 183 9.20 9.99 24.81
CA TYR A 183 9.77 11.07 24.01
C TYR A 183 11.00 11.66 24.69
N ARG A 184 11.89 12.27 23.89
CA ARG A 184 13.03 13.04 24.38
C ARG A 184 13.32 14.25 23.48
N THR A 185 13.81 15.33 24.06
CA THR A 185 14.26 16.51 23.30
C THR A 185 15.64 16.27 22.69
N GLY A 186 15.76 16.64 21.42
CA GLY A 186 16.96 16.42 20.62
C GLY A 186 17.14 14.96 20.15
N PRO A 187 18.01 14.74 19.15
CA PRO A 187 18.18 13.42 18.52
C PRO A 187 18.81 12.36 19.44
N PHE A 188 19.55 12.78 20.48
CA PHE A 188 20.31 11.87 21.37
C PHE A 188 19.79 11.81 22.81
N GLY A 189 18.65 12.44 23.10
CA GLY A 189 17.90 12.21 24.33
C GLY A 189 18.27 13.05 25.55
N ASN A 190 19.42 13.72 25.57
CA ASN A 190 19.77 14.72 26.58
C ASN A 190 20.08 16.06 25.90
N CYS A 191 19.26 17.06 26.14
CA CYS A 191 19.62 18.44 25.87
C CYS A 191 20.75 18.87 26.82
N GLY A 192 21.89 19.29 26.26
CA GLY A 192 22.93 19.99 27.01
C GLY A 192 22.51 21.42 27.36
N ASP A 193 23.46 22.36 27.38
CA ASP A 193 23.24 23.72 27.90
C ASP A 193 22.34 24.65 27.03
N ALA A 194 21.74 24.15 25.94
CA ALA A 194 20.90 24.95 25.06
C ALA A 194 19.77 24.11 24.42
N CYS A 195 18.53 24.36 24.84
CA CYS A 195 17.33 24.01 24.08
C CYS A 195 16.47 25.27 23.90
N PRO A 196 15.74 25.40 22.78
CA PRO A 196 15.17 24.30 22.01
C PRO A 196 15.87 24.09 20.66
N SER A 197 16.36 22.87 20.41
CA SER A 197 16.92 22.47 19.11
C SER A 197 15.88 22.34 18.01
N GLY A 198 14.59 22.50 18.33
CA GLY A 198 13.48 22.26 17.41
C GLY A 198 13.37 20.79 16.99
N LEU A 199 13.82 19.84 17.83
CA LEU A 199 13.80 18.40 17.53
C LEU A 199 13.25 17.60 18.71
N VAL A 200 12.40 16.62 18.42
CA VAL A 200 11.84 15.65 19.39
C VAL A 200 11.97 14.26 18.80
N ARG A 201 12.51 13.33 19.58
CA ARG A 201 12.47 11.90 19.28
C ARG A 201 11.29 11.28 20.04
N VAL A 202 10.45 10.51 19.34
CA VAL A 202 9.32 9.76 19.93
C VAL A 202 9.49 8.30 19.60
N VAL A 203 9.33 7.43 20.59
CA VAL A 203 9.45 5.98 20.46
C VAL A 203 8.21 5.34 21.06
N GLY A 204 7.54 4.50 20.26
CA GLY A 204 6.43 3.67 20.68
C GLY A 204 6.76 2.19 20.50
N ILE A 205 6.37 1.34 21.45
CA ILE A 205 6.51 -0.13 21.34
C ILE A 205 5.17 -0.76 21.69
N ASN A 206 4.77 -1.71 20.86
CA ASN A 206 3.49 -2.41 20.97
C ASN A 206 3.48 -3.35 22.19
N ASP A 207 4.50 -4.21 22.31
CA ASP A 207 4.66 -5.21 23.37
C ASP A 207 6.12 -5.21 23.88
N VAL A 208 6.33 -4.93 25.17
CA VAL A 208 7.64 -4.94 25.83
C VAL A 208 7.93 -6.25 26.59
N ASN A 209 7.09 -7.27 26.38
CA ASN A 209 7.18 -8.62 26.91
C ASN A 209 7.26 -8.65 28.44
N ASP A 210 6.41 -7.86 29.10
CA ASP A 210 6.42 -7.66 30.57
C ASP A 210 5.27 -8.37 31.32
N GLY A 211 4.37 -9.04 30.61
CA GLY A 211 3.20 -9.70 31.21
C GLY A 211 2.06 -9.85 30.22
N GLN A 212 0.84 -9.49 30.64
CA GLN A 212 -0.33 -9.46 29.75
C GLN A 212 -0.77 -7.99 29.66
N PRO A 213 -0.28 -7.25 28.68
CA PRO A 213 -1.09 -6.91 27.50
C PRO A 213 -0.61 -7.62 26.21
N HIS A 214 -1.53 -7.80 25.26
CA HIS A 214 -1.25 -8.29 23.91
C HIS A 214 -2.23 -7.58 22.97
N PRO A 215 -1.91 -6.35 22.53
CA PRO A 215 -2.62 -5.69 21.45
C PRO A 215 -2.66 -6.60 20.22
N ASP A 216 -3.79 -6.66 19.52
CA ASP A 216 -3.73 -7.15 18.14
C ASP A 216 -2.80 -6.19 17.37
N PRO A 217 -1.76 -6.67 16.68
CA PRO A 217 -0.77 -5.82 16.00
C PRO A 217 -1.32 -5.14 14.73
N GLY A 218 -2.64 -4.96 14.68
CA GLY A 218 -3.47 -4.76 13.50
C GLY A 218 -3.09 -3.60 12.61
N SER A 219 -3.61 -3.65 11.39
CA SER A 219 -3.40 -2.69 10.30
C SER A 219 -3.83 -1.27 10.69
N TRP A 220 -2.92 -0.31 10.55
CA TRP A 220 -3.18 1.09 10.85
C TRP A 220 -3.92 1.72 9.68
N HIS A 221 -5.14 2.24 9.89
CA HIS A 221 -5.97 2.79 8.83
C HIS A 221 -6.08 4.30 8.95
N TRP A 222 -6.35 4.99 7.84
CA TRP A 222 -6.55 6.43 7.89
C TRP A 222 -7.98 6.73 8.42
N PRO A 223 -8.22 7.72 9.31
CA PRO A 223 -7.32 8.70 9.96
C PRO A 223 -6.92 8.32 11.40
N ASP A 224 -6.27 7.19 11.62
CA ASP A 224 -5.88 6.79 12.98
C ASP A 224 -4.74 7.68 13.50
N SER A 225 -5.02 8.46 14.54
CA SER A 225 -4.00 9.23 15.24
C SER A 225 -3.19 8.30 16.14
N ILE A 226 -1.87 8.40 16.05
CA ILE A 226 -0.91 7.60 16.80
C ILE A 226 -0.13 8.43 17.81
#